data_AF-A0A0H2WEI9-F1
#
_entry.id   AF-A0A0H2WEI9-F1
#
_cell.length_a   1.000
_cell.length_b   1.000
_cell.length_c   1.000
_cell.angle_alpha   90.00
_cell.angle_beta   90.00
_cell.angle_gamma   90.00
#
_symmetry.space_group_name_H-M   'P 1'
#
loop_
_entity.id
_entity.type
_entity.pdbx_description
1 polymer ?
#
loop_
_entity_poly.entity_id
_entity_poly.type
_entity_poly.pdbx_seq_one_letter_code
_entity_poly.pdbx_strand_id
1 'polypeptide(L)'
;MVPARHCHVAVFDQAIVALDIRRSRYFLYDAACARDFADHYLDFKPIDAPRALKPLIADRILVAESPAAARSRIADYRGWSFDAFDSGIWGSRVLGKRDAARFEWLPFWRIVRSAASLKMRGFHALAALDQLDARGAPARGDDASHTVERLLRASIWSPFRITCVQMSLALATHLRRQNVPAQLVIGVRPMPFVAHAWVEVDGRVCGDEPDLKKSYGEIYRTPRCDASAAPFGLAA
;
A
#
# COMPACT_ATOMS: atom_id res chain seq x y z
N MET A 1 -6.93 8.42 22.79
CA MET A 1 -6.87 7.11 22.10
C MET A 1 -5.97 7.26 20.89
N VAL A 2 -5.52 6.19 20.26
CA VAL A 2 -4.67 6.23 19.07
C VAL A 2 -5.04 5.12 18.09
N PRO A 3 -4.82 5.30 16.78
CA PRO A 3 -4.86 4.20 15.82
C PRO A 3 -3.96 3.05 16.26
N ALA A 4 -4.52 1.83 16.26
CA ALA A 4 -3.77 0.63 16.59
C ALA A 4 -2.58 0.46 15.64
N ARG A 5 -1.50 -0.18 16.10
CA ARG A 5 -0.25 -0.28 15.32
C ARG A 5 -0.39 -0.94 13.93
N HIS A 6 -1.39 -1.79 13.78
CA HIS A 6 -1.71 -2.52 12.55
C HIS A 6 -2.84 -1.87 11.74
N CYS A 7 -3.33 -0.72 12.20
CA CYS A 7 -4.39 0.04 11.56
C CYS A 7 -3.82 1.34 10.98
N HIS A 8 -4.18 1.61 9.74
CA HIS A 8 -3.88 2.85 9.05
C HIS A 8 -5.19 3.56 8.72
N VAL A 9 -5.21 4.87 8.80
CA VAL A 9 -6.43 5.67 8.67
C VAL A 9 -6.19 6.77 7.64
N ALA A 10 -7.06 6.85 6.65
CA ALA A 10 -7.14 7.95 5.69
C ALA A 10 -8.43 8.72 5.92
N VAL A 11 -8.31 10.01 6.20
CA VAL A 11 -9.43 10.92 6.49
C VAL A 11 -9.74 11.72 5.24
N PHE A 12 -11.00 11.67 4.80
CA PHE A 12 -11.54 12.43 3.69
C PHE A 12 -12.70 13.30 4.18
N ASP A 13 -13.13 14.29 3.38
CA ASP A 13 -14.24 15.18 3.76
C ASP A 13 -15.56 14.43 4.01
N GLN A 14 -15.78 13.35 3.26
CA GLN A 14 -17.05 12.61 3.26
C GLN A 14 -17.02 11.32 4.07
N ALA A 15 -15.83 10.81 4.41
CA ALA A 15 -15.68 9.50 5.03
C ALA A 15 -14.31 9.29 5.66
N ILE A 16 -14.20 8.29 6.53
CA ILE A 16 -12.91 7.73 6.95
C ILE A 16 -12.76 6.36 6.33
N VAL A 17 -11.59 6.09 5.77
CA VAL A 17 -11.17 4.74 5.41
C VAL A 17 -10.14 4.27 6.42
N ALA A 18 -10.41 3.17 7.12
CA ALA A 18 -9.44 2.50 7.97
C ALA A 18 -9.03 1.16 7.33
N LEU A 19 -7.72 0.91 7.26
CA LEU A 19 -7.12 -0.33 6.79
C LEU A 19 -6.53 -1.09 7.97
N ASP A 20 -7.10 -2.26 8.28
CA ASP A 20 -6.56 -3.23 9.23
C ASP A 20 -5.67 -4.24 8.47
N ILE A 21 -4.35 -4.08 8.60
CA ILE A 21 -3.35 -4.95 7.97
C ILE A 21 -3.42 -6.38 8.55
N ARG A 22 -3.74 -6.53 9.83
CA ARG A 22 -3.79 -7.84 10.49
C ARG A 22 -4.97 -8.66 9.99
N ARG A 23 -6.14 -8.04 9.83
CA ARG A 23 -7.36 -8.70 9.33
C ARG A 23 -7.48 -8.65 7.81
N SER A 24 -6.62 -7.90 7.12
CA SER A 24 -6.69 -7.67 5.67
C SER A 24 -8.06 -7.11 5.24
N ARG A 25 -8.55 -6.12 5.99
CA ARG A 25 -9.89 -5.55 5.81
C ARG A 25 -9.87 -4.03 5.80
N TYR A 26 -10.75 -3.46 4.98
CA TYR A 26 -11.06 -2.04 4.99
C TYR A 26 -12.36 -1.82 5.75
N PHE A 27 -12.41 -0.73 6.51
CA PHE A 27 -13.59 -0.21 7.18
C PHE A 27 -13.86 1.19 6.64
N LEU A 28 -15.12 1.45 6.31
CA LEU A 28 -15.58 2.74 5.85
C LEU A 28 -16.51 3.31 6.91
N TYR A 29 -16.20 4.51 7.39
CA TYR A 29 -17.03 5.25 8.33
C TYR A 29 -17.60 6.49 7.65
N ASP A 30 -18.80 6.89 8.06
CA ASP A 30 -19.53 8.00 7.47
C ASP A 30 -18.90 9.38 7.74
N ALA A 31 -19.49 10.40 7.15
CA ALA A 31 -19.05 11.79 7.27
C ALA A 31 -19.14 12.33 8.71
N ALA A 32 -20.07 11.82 9.54
CA ALA A 32 -20.19 12.27 10.93
C ALA A 32 -18.97 11.80 11.72
N CYS A 33 -18.64 10.53 11.59
CA CYS A 33 -17.45 9.97 12.16
C CYS A 33 -16.17 10.62 11.62
N ALA A 34 -16.13 10.96 10.33
CA ALA A 34 -15.02 11.70 9.71
C ALA A 34 -14.77 13.07 10.36
N ARG A 35 -15.83 13.85 10.59
CA ARG A 35 -15.72 15.14 11.27
C ARG A 35 -15.23 14.99 12.70
N ASP A 36 -15.84 14.09 13.47
CA ASP A 36 -15.45 13.90 14.88
C ASP A 36 -13.99 13.42 15.00
N PHE A 37 -13.55 12.55 14.10
CA PHE A 37 -12.16 12.09 14.08
C PHE A 37 -11.20 13.23 13.72
N ALA A 38 -11.54 14.02 12.70
CA ALA A 38 -10.74 15.16 12.27
C ALA A 38 -10.65 16.22 13.37
N ASP A 39 -11.77 16.55 14.01
CA ASP A 39 -11.84 17.49 15.13
C ASP A 39 -10.90 17.05 16.25
N HIS A 40 -10.85 15.76 16.59
CA HIS A 40 -9.99 15.26 17.66
C HIS A 40 -8.50 15.14 17.28
N TYR A 41 -8.19 14.50 16.15
CA TYR A 41 -6.83 14.09 15.81
C TYR A 41 -6.07 15.07 14.91
N LEU A 42 -6.78 15.87 14.12
CA LEU A 42 -6.19 16.79 13.15
C LEU A 42 -6.31 18.24 13.63
N ASP A 43 -7.47 18.63 14.16
CA ASP A 43 -7.74 20.00 14.58
C ASP A 43 -7.59 20.21 16.11
N PHE A 44 -7.30 19.13 16.86
CA PHE A 44 -7.06 19.13 18.32
C PHE A 44 -8.17 19.79 19.16
N LYS A 45 -9.42 19.73 18.69
CA LYS A 45 -10.60 20.22 19.40
C LYS A 45 -10.98 19.27 20.54
N PRO A 46 -11.46 19.81 21.67
CA PRO A 46 -11.95 18.99 22.77
C PRO A 46 -13.31 18.37 22.39
N ILE A 47 -13.33 17.06 22.20
CA ILE A 47 -14.57 16.28 21.99
C ILE A 47 -14.66 15.12 22.97
N ASP A 48 -15.87 14.62 23.21
CA ASP A 48 -16.10 13.36 23.92
C ASP A 48 -15.73 12.17 23.02
N ALA A 49 -14.41 11.95 22.83
CA ALA A 49 -13.86 10.97 21.92
C ALA A 49 -14.38 9.53 22.15
N PRO A 50 -14.55 9.02 23.40
CA PRO A 50 -15.14 7.71 23.63
C PRO A 50 -16.55 7.54 23.06
N ARG A 51 -17.36 8.61 23.07
CA ARG A 51 -18.73 8.59 22.54
C ARG A 51 -18.75 8.81 21.03
N ALA A 52 -18.05 9.83 20.56
CA ALA A 52 -18.03 10.24 19.15
C ALA A 52 -17.35 9.20 18.25
N LEU A 53 -16.25 8.59 18.73
CA LEU A 53 -15.47 7.59 17.98
C LEU A 53 -15.80 6.16 18.39
N LYS A 54 -16.96 5.94 19.01
CA LYS A 54 -17.44 4.63 19.44
C LYS A 54 -17.36 3.55 18.34
N PRO A 55 -17.72 3.82 17.06
CA PRO A 55 -17.58 2.83 16.00
C PRO A 55 -16.14 2.35 15.80
N LEU A 56 -15.18 3.27 15.71
CA LEU A 56 -13.76 2.93 15.52
C LEU A 56 -13.18 2.18 16.73
N ILE A 57 -13.64 2.51 17.93
CA ILE A 57 -13.25 1.81 19.16
C ILE A 57 -13.82 0.38 19.16
N ALA A 58 -15.10 0.22 18.81
CA ALA A 58 -15.77 -1.08 18.75
C ALA A 58 -15.09 -2.03 17.74
N ASP A 59 -14.69 -1.50 16.59
CA ASP A 59 -13.99 -2.26 15.55
C ASP A 59 -12.51 -2.54 15.89
N ARG A 60 -12.01 -1.93 16.97
CA ARG A 60 -10.61 -1.95 17.43
C ARG A 60 -9.63 -1.24 16.50
N ILE A 61 -10.12 -0.26 15.72
CA ILE A 61 -9.28 0.65 14.95
C ILE A 61 -8.55 1.62 15.88
N LEU A 62 -9.25 2.10 16.92
CA LEU A 62 -8.68 2.95 17.97
C LEU A 62 -8.48 2.15 19.26
N VAL A 63 -7.32 2.32 19.87
CA VAL A 63 -6.92 1.68 21.14
C VAL A 63 -6.36 2.71 22.13
N ALA A 64 -6.37 2.38 23.42
CA ALA A 64 -5.74 3.19 24.46
C ALA A 64 -4.24 2.84 24.57
N GLU A 65 -3.44 3.30 23.60
CA GLU A 65 -1.97 3.17 23.60
C GLU A 65 -1.27 4.55 23.60
N SER A 66 0.06 4.55 23.81
CA SER A 66 0.88 5.77 23.90
C SER A 66 0.97 6.56 22.57
N PRO A 67 0.88 7.91 22.56
CA PRO A 67 0.70 8.74 21.36
C PRO A 67 1.87 8.81 20.38
N ALA A 68 3.09 8.52 20.82
CA ALA A 68 4.31 8.91 20.11
C ALA A 68 4.46 8.28 18.71
N ALA A 69 3.91 7.09 18.48
CA ALA A 69 4.02 6.36 17.20
C ALA A 69 2.75 6.41 16.33
N ALA A 70 1.73 7.18 16.72
CA ALA A 70 0.40 7.11 16.13
C ALA A 70 0.17 8.04 14.93
N ARG A 71 0.87 9.18 14.88
CA ARG A 71 0.67 10.22 13.85
C ARG A 71 1.04 9.78 12.44
N SER A 72 2.07 8.95 12.27
CA SER A 72 2.48 8.45 10.95
C SER A 72 1.47 7.49 10.29
N ARG A 73 0.40 7.11 10.99
CA ARG A 73 -0.65 6.20 10.49
C ARG A 73 -1.95 6.92 10.13
N ILE A 74 -2.00 8.24 10.27
CA ILE A 74 -3.15 9.07 9.89
C ILE A 74 -2.73 9.90 8.69
N ALA A 75 -3.43 9.70 7.57
CA ALA A 75 -3.30 10.52 6.37
C ALA A 75 -4.50 11.46 6.27
N ASP A 76 -4.24 12.75 6.08
CA ASP A 76 -5.27 13.79 5.92
C ASP A 76 -5.39 14.15 4.43
N TYR A 77 -6.56 13.84 3.86
CA TYR A 77 -6.94 14.16 2.49
C TYR A 77 -8.18 15.09 2.45
N ARG A 78 -8.49 15.78 3.55
CA ARG A 78 -9.57 16.78 3.56
C ARG A 78 -9.26 17.91 2.58
N GLY A 79 -10.26 18.35 1.83
CA GLY A 79 -10.14 19.37 0.80
C GLY A 79 -9.44 18.92 -0.49
N TRP A 80 -9.06 17.63 -0.60
CA TRP A 80 -8.47 17.11 -1.83
C TRP A 80 -9.54 16.73 -2.84
N SER A 81 -9.37 17.16 -4.08
CA SER A 81 -10.12 16.66 -5.23
C SER A 81 -9.33 15.53 -5.90
N PHE A 82 -9.95 14.36 -6.02
CA PHE A 82 -9.36 13.25 -6.76
C PHE A 82 -9.88 13.25 -8.19
N ASP A 83 -8.96 13.09 -9.15
CA ASP A 83 -9.35 12.96 -10.55
C ASP A 83 -10.27 11.73 -10.72
N ALA A 84 -11.28 11.88 -11.57
CA ALA A 84 -12.21 10.82 -11.95
C ALA A 84 -11.52 9.80 -12.86
N PHE A 85 -10.50 9.14 -12.32
CA PHE A 85 -9.85 8.02 -12.99
C PHE A 85 -10.51 6.73 -12.54
N ASP A 86 -11.02 5.99 -13.52
CA ASP A 86 -11.62 4.67 -13.37
C ASP A 86 -10.89 3.71 -14.31
N SER A 87 -9.76 3.19 -13.87
CA SER A 87 -9.30 1.82 -14.16
C SER A 87 -7.89 1.62 -13.62
N GLY A 88 -7.70 0.61 -12.76
CA GLY A 88 -6.36 0.13 -12.46
C GLY A 88 -5.72 -0.39 -13.74
N ILE A 89 -4.69 0.29 -14.24
CA ILE A 89 -4.04 -0.02 -15.51
C ILE A 89 -3.52 -1.46 -15.56
N TRP A 90 -3.22 -2.07 -14.40
CA TRP A 90 -2.93 -3.51 -14.32
C TRP A 90 -3.97 -4.40 -15.03
N GLY A 91 -5.25 -4.05 -14.96
CA GLY A 91 -6.35 -4.83 -15.55
C GLY A 91 -6.66 -4.48 -17.01
N SER A 92 -6.32 -3.26 -17.46
CA SER A 92 -6.67 -2.73 -18.78
C SER A 92 -5.52 -2.69 -19.79
N ARG A 93 -4.26 -2.95 -19.39
CA ARG A 93 -3.16 -3.09 -20.36
C ARG A 93 -3.44 -4.25 -21.31
N VAL A 94 -3.33 -3.99 -22.62
CA VAL A 94 -3.21 -5.02 -23.64
C VAL A 94 -1.90 -5.74 -23.38
N LEU A 95 -1.99 -6.81 -22.60
CA LEU A 95 -0.94 -7.77 -22.41
C LEU A 95 -0.55 -8.29 -23.80
N GLY A 96 0.71 -8.09 -24.19
CA GLY A 96 1.19 -8.45 -25.53
C GLY A 96 0.91 -9.90 -25.92
N LYS A 97 1.12 -10.25 -27.20
CA LYS A 97 0.85 -11.62 -27.68
C LYS A 97 1.63 -12.66 -26.86
N ARG A 98 0.97 -13.80 -26.57
CA ARG A 98 1.59 -14.97 -25.93
C ARG A 98 2.71 -15.50 -26.83
N ASP A 99 3.95 -15.21 -26.47
CA ASP A 99 5.14 -15.76 -27.12
C ASP A 99 5.80 -16.78 -26.19
N ALA A 100 5.64 -18.07 -26.51
CA ALA A 100 6.18 -19.17 -25.71
C ALA A 100 7.72 -19.23 -25.76
N ALA A 101 8.36 -18.68 -26.81
CA ALA A 101 9.82 -18.66 -26.94
C ALA A 101 10.50 -17.71 -25.95
N ARG A 102 9.74 -16.80 -25.33
CA ARG A 102 10.21 -15.84 -24.32
C ARG A 102 9.61 -16.11 -22.93
N PHE A 103 9.05 -17.30 -22.70
CA PHE A 103 8.44 -17.64 -21.42
C PHE A 103 9.51 -17.87 -20.36
N GLU A 104 9.60 -16.94 -19.42
CA GLU A 104 10.47 -17.08 -18.27
C GLU A 104 9.71 -17.68 -17.09
N TRP A 105 10.05 -18.90 -16.70
CA TRP A 105 9.42 -19.60 -15.58
C TRP A 105 9.62 -18.88 -14.23
N LEU A 106 10.76 -18.19 -14.07
CA LEU A 106 11.15 -17.55 -12.82
C LEU A 106 10.22 -16.38 -12.42
N PRO A 107 9.94 -15.36 -13.26
CA PRO A 107 8.97 -14.31 -12.93
C PRO A 107 7.55 -14.86 -12.73
N PHE A 108 7.14 -15.89 -13.49
CA PHE A 108 5.84 -16.52 -13.32
C PHE A 108 5.68 -17.16 -11.93
N TRP A 109 6.64 -17.97 -11.50
CA TRP A 109 6.62 -18.56 -10.15
C TRP A 109 6.74 -17.46 -9.07
N ARG A 110 7.38 -16.33 -9.33
CA ARG A 110 7.39 -15.23 -8.35
C ARG A 110 6.00 -14.62 -8.14
N ILE A 111 5.22 -14.47 -9.21
CA ILE A 111 3.82 -14.02 -9.13
C ILE A 111 3.00 -15.06 -8.38
N VAL A 112 3.07 -16.33 -8.76
CA VAL A 112 2.32 -17.42 -8.12
C VAL A 112 2.65 -17.53 -6.63
N ARG A 113 3.93 -17.42 -6.25
CA ARG A 113 4.35 -17.44 -4.84
C ARG A 113 3.83 -16.22 -4.06
N SER A 114 3.80 -15.04 -4.69
CA SER A 114 3.27 -13.82 -4.06
C SER A 114 1.76 -13.91 -3.89
N ALA A 115 1.06 -14.43 -4.90
CA ALA A 115 -0.37 -14.72 -4.85
C ALA A 115 -0.72 -15.76 -3.78
N ALA A 116 0.04 -16.85 -3.70
CA ALA A 116 -0.11 -17.87 -2.67
C ALA A 116 0.17 -17.31 -1.27
N SER A 117 1.22 -16.48 -1.11
CA SER A 117 1.54 -15.84 0.17
C SER A 117 0.43 -14.89 0.61
N LEU A 118 -0.13 -14.08 -0.29
CA LEU A 118 -1.23 -13.18 0.03
C LEU A 118 -2.51 -13.97 0.36
N LYS A 119 -2.76 -15.08 -0.33
CA LYS A 119 -3.91 -15.96 -0.05
C LYS A 119 -3.78 -16.68 1.30
N MET A 120 -2.56 -17.07 1.67
CA MET A 120 -2.27 -17.80 2.92
C MET A 120 -2.12 -16.88 4.14
N ARG A 121 -1.51 -15.70 3.96
CA ARG A 121 -1.11 -14.80 5.06
C ARG A 121 -1.83 -13.46 5.04
N GLY A 122 -2.64 -13.15 4.03
CA GLY A 122 -3.24 -11.83 3.86
C GLY A 122 -2.18 -10.74 3.75
N PHE A 123 -2.50 -9.54 4.22
CA PHE A 123 -1.61 -8.38 4.19
C PHE A 123 -0.41 -8.51 5.14
N HIS A 124 -0.34 -9.54 6.00
CA HIS A 124 0.93 -9.89 6.67
C HIS A 124 2.04 -10.27 5.68
N ALA A 125 1.69 -10.67 4.46
CA ALA A 125 2.68 -10.89 3.40
C ALA A 125 3.45 -9.61 3.04
N LEU A 126 2.89 -8.42 3.31
CA LEU A 126 3.57 -7.14 3.09
C LEU A 126 4.77 -6.97 4.03
N ALA A 127 4.69 -7.47 5.26
CA ALA A 127 5.79 -7.44 6.23
C ALA A 127 6.99 -8.31 5.80
N ALA A 128 6.81 -9.21 4.82
CA ALA A 128 7.93 -9.94 4.23
C ALA A 128 8.85 -9.01 3.41
N LEU A 129 8.36 -7.86 2.97
CA LEU A 129 9.17 -6.85 2.29
C LEU A 129 10.18 -6.22 3.28
N ASP A 130 9.80 -6.01 4.53
CA ASP A 130 10.69 -5.49 5.58
C ASP A 130 11.89 -6.43 5.83
N GLN A 131 11.68 -7.74 5.75
CA GLN A 131 12.74 -8.74 5.92
C GLN A 131 13.71 -8.80 4.74
N LEU A 132 13.27 -8.39 3.55
CA LEU A 132 14.12 -8.37 2.36
C LEU A 132 15.08 -7.17 2.39
N ASP A 133 14.76 -6.13 3.16
CA ASP A 133 15.60 -4.93 3.31
C ASP A 133 16.91 -5.22 4.06
N ALA A 134 16.94 -6.26 4.90
CA ALA A 134 18.13 -6.64 5.66
C ALA A 134 19.26 -7.25 4.81
N ARG A 135 19.04 -7.51 3.51
CA ARG A 135 20.02 -8.16 2.63
C ARG A 135 20.62 -7.12 1.68
N GLY A 136 21.63 -6.40 2.15
CA GLY A 136 22.41 -5.43 1.38
C GLY A 136 23.27 -6.07 0.28
N ALA A 137 22.64 -6.65 -0.74
CA ALA A 137 23.35 -7.04 -1.94
C ALA A 137 23.67 -5.77 -2.78
N PRO A 138 24.64 -5.84 -3.72
CA PRO A 138 24.90 -4.71 -4.60
C PRO A 138 23.72 -4.51 -5.56
N ALA A 139 23.36 -3.25 -5.82
CA ALA A 139 22.35 -2.89 -6.81
C ALA A 139 22.73 -3.51 -8.17
N ARG A 140 21.97 -4.49 -8.63
CA ARG A 140 22.09 -4.96 -10.00
C ARG A 140 21.35 -3.92 -10.84
N GLY A 141 22.08 -3.16 -11.64
CA GLY A 141 21.56 -2.13 -12.55
C GLY A 141 20.68 -2.66 -13.70
N ASP A 142 19.90 -3.72 -13.43
CA ASP A 142 18.81 -4.12 -14.32
C ASP A 142 17.75 -3.03 -14.23
N ASP A 143 17.40 -2.44 -15.36
CA ASP A 143 16.43 -1.35 -15.44
C ASP A 143 15.10 -1.81 -14.81
N ALA A 144 14.61 -1.07 -13.80
CA ALA A 144 13.36 -1.36 -13.12
C ALA A 144 12.20 -1.50 -14.13
N SER A 145 12.28 -0.78 -15.25
CA SER A 145 11.35 -0.83 -16.37
C SER A 145 11.33 -2.21 -17.05
N HIS A 146 12.51 -2.82 -17.26
CA HIS A 146 12.63 -4.14 -17.86
C HIS A 146 12.11 -5.25 -16.92
N THR A 147 12.35 -5.10 -15.62
CA THR A 147 11.79 -6.00 -14.59
C THR A 147 10.27 -5.95 -14.54
N VAL A 148 9.70 -4.74 -14.58
CA VAL A 148 8.25 -4.51 -14.69
C VAL A 148 7.68 -5.23 -15.91
N GLU A 149 8.30 -5.06 -17.07
CA GLU A 149 7.83 -5.66 -18.32
C GLU A 149 7.86 -7.19 -18.27
N ARG A 150 8.93 -7.79 -17.74
CA ARG A 150 9.05 -9.25 -17.58
C ARG A 150 7.96 -9.80 -16.66
N LEU A 151 7.66 -9.11 -15.56
CA LEU A 151 6.60 -9.52 -14.63
C LEU A 151 5.22 -9.39 -15.27
N LEU A 152 4.96 -8.31 -16.00
CA LEU A 152 3.74 -8.13 -16.78
C LEU A 152 3.57 -9.23 -17.84
N ARG A 153 4.62 -9.55 -18.61
CA ARG A 153 4.58 -10.65 -19.59
C ARG A 153 4.36 -12.02 -18.95
N ALA A 154 4.94 -12.27 -17.78
CA ALA A 154 4.72 -13.51 -17.04
C ALA A 154 3.27 -13.62 -16.54
N SER A 155 2.64 -12.50 -16.17
CA SER A 155 1.25 -12.46 -15.70
C SER A 155 0.23 -12.97 -16.75
N ILE A 156 0.56 -12.87 -18.05
CA ILE A 156 -0.26 -13.32 -19.19
C ILE A 156 -0.56 -14.82 -19.14
N TRP A 157 0.36 -15.59 -18.57
CA TRP A 157 0.28 -17.03 -18.47
C TRP A 157 -0.44 -17.50 -17.19
N SER A 158 -0.90 -16.57 -16.35
CA SER A 158 -1.66 -16.93 -15.17
C SER A 158 -3.06 -17.42 -15.55
N PRO A 159 -3.45 -18.63 -15.13
CA PRO A 159 -4.82 -19.14 -15.37
C PRO A 159 -5.86 -18.41 -14.52
N PHE A 160 -5.44 -17.57 -13.55
CA PHE A 160 -6.30 -16.78 -12.68
C PHE A 160 -6.01 -15.29 -12.82
N ARG A 161 -7.03 -14.44 -12.60
CA ARG A 161 -6.87 -12.97 -12.54
C ARG A 161 -5.93 -12.60 -11.39
N ILE A 162 -4.81 -11.98 -11.72
CA ILE A 162 -3.89 -11.48 -10.71
C ILE A 162 -4.37 -10.09 -10.28
N THR A 163 -4.52 -9.90 -8.98
CA THR A 163 -4.96 -8.62 -8.40
C THR A 163 -3.80 -7.62 -8.35
N CYS A 164 -4.11 -6.32 -8.28
CA CYS A 164 -3.11 -5.26 -8.17
C CYS A 164 -2.18 -5.46 -6.96
N VAL A 165 -2.71 -5.88 -5.80
CA VAL A 165 -1.90 -6.17 -4.60
C VAL A 165 -0.91 -7.33 -4.84
N GLN A 166 -1.34 -8.38 -5.53
CA GLN A 166 -0.47 -9.53 -5.83
C GLN A 166 0.66 -9.16 -6.79
N MET A 167 0.36 -8.38 -7.83
CA MET A 167 1.36 -7.89 -8.77
C MET A 167 2.34 -6.93 -8.10
N SER A 168 1.84 -5.95 -7.35
CA SER A 168 2.67 -4.98 -6.64
C SER A 168 3.57 -5.64 -5.61
N LEU A 169 3.08 -6.65 -4.89
CA LEU A 169 3.92 -7.44 -3.97
C LEU A 169 5.01 -8.23 -4.70
N ALA A 170 4.68 -8.86 -5.83
CA ALA A 170 5.64 -9.60 -6.64
C ALA A 170 6.73 -8.69 -7.22
N LEU A 171 6.34 -7.50 -7.68
CA LEU A 171 7.22 -6.49 -8.24
C LEU A 171 8.13 -5.88 -7.16
N ALA A 172 7.57 -5.43 -6.04
CA ALA A 172 8.36 -4.90 -4.92
C ALA A 172 9.35 -5.94 -4.40
N THR A 173 8.94 -7.20 -4.28
CA THR A 173 9.83 -8.31 -3.91
C THR A 173 10.94 -8.55 -4.94
N HIS A 174 10.69 -8.26 -6.22
CA HIS A 174 11.70 -8.34 -7.27
C HIS A 174 12.73 -7.24 -7.15
N LEU A 175 12.26 -6.01 -7.15
CA LEU A 175 13.10 -4.83 -7.08
C LEU A 175 13.94 -4.83 -5.80
N ARG A 176 13.37 -5.16 -4.64
CA ARG A 176 14.13 -5.26 -3.37
C ARG A 176 15.21 -6.33 -3.40
N ARG A 177 14.97 -7.48 -4.05
CA ARG A 177 16.02 -8.52 -4.22
C ARG A 177 17.15 -8.10 -5.18
N GLN A 178 16.91 -7.08 -5.99
CA GLN A 178 17.92 -6.42 -6.82
C GLN A 178 18.52 -5.17 -6.14
N ASN A 179 18.17 -4.92 -4.87
CA ASN A 179 18.56 -3.76 -4.06
C ASN A 179 18.08 -2.42 -4.61
N VAL A 180 16.97 -2.45 -5.34
CA VAL A 180 16.21 -1.25 -5.69
C VAL A 180 15.28 -0.93 -4.51
N PRO A 181 15.25 0.32 -4.00
CA PRO A 181 14.49 0.71 -2.81
C PRO A 181 12.98 0.85 -3.10
N ALA A 182 12.37 -0.20 -3.64
CA ALA A 182 10.97 -0.22 -4.02
C ALA A 182 10.05 -0.24 -2.80
N GLN A 183 9.02 0.61 -2.82
CA GLN A 183 8.00 0.68 -1.79
C GLN A 183 6.66 0.25 -2.37
N LEU A 184 5.97 -0.64 -1.69
CA LEU A 184 4.59 -0.97 -2.03
C LEU A 184 3.69 0.05 -1.36
N VAL A 185 2.80 0.65 -2.14
CA VAL A 185 1.85 1.67 -1.70
C VAL A 185 0.44 1.16 -1.94
N ILE A 186 -0.45 1.41 -0.99
CA ILE A 186 -1.88 1.18 -1.08
C ILE A 186 -2.57 2.53 -0.99
N GLY A 187 -3.36 2.85 -2.01
CA GLY A 187 -4.22 4.03 -2.04
C GLY A 187 -5.69 3.67 -2.04
N VAL A 188 -6.49 4.59 -1.51
CA VAL A 188 -7.94 4.45 -1.39
C VAL A 188 -8.64 5.73 -1.84
N ARG A 189 -9.85 5.58 -2.35
CA ARG A 189 -10.81 6.67 -2.59
C ARG A 189 -12.14 6.24 -1.99
N PRO A 190 -12.79 7.06 -1.15
CA PRO A 190 -13.97 6.63 -0.39
C PRO A 190 -15.25 6.55 -1.23
N MET A 191 -15.39 7.37 -2.28
CA MET A 191 -16.62 7.43 -3.10
C MET A 191 -16.31 7.57 -4.60
N PRO A 192 -16.71 6.59 -5.45
CA PRO A 192 -17.03 5.21 -5.04
C PRO A 192 -15.83 4.57 -4.34
N PHE A 193 -16.08 3.64 -3.41
CA PHE A 193 -14.99 2.98 -2.69
C PHE A 193 -14.13 2.16 -3.66
N VAL A 194 -12.88 2.57 -3.83
CA VAL A 194 -11.87 1.83 -4.59
C VAL A 194 -10.57 1.81 -3.80
N ALA A 195 -9.91 0.65 -3.82
CA ALA A 195 -8.59 0.46 -3.25
C ALA A 195 -7.66 -0.08 -4.34
N HIS A 196 -6.46 0.49 -4.42
CA HIS A 196 -5.48 0.12 -5.43
C HIS A 196 -4.10 0.03 -4.80
N ALA A 197 -3.26 -0.88 -5.31
CA ALA A 197 -1.90 -1.05 -4.84
C ALA A 197 -0.92 -0.96 -6.00
N TRP A 198 0.12 -0.15 -5.83
CA TRP A 198 1.19 0.05 -6.80
C TRP A 198 2.56 0.00 -6.13
N VAL A 199 3.61 0.11 -6.92
CA VAL A 199 5.00 0.17 -6.44
C VAL A 199 5.59 1.52 -6.81
N GLU A 200 6.35 2.09 -5.89
CA GLU A 200 7.13 3.29 -6.13
C GLU A 200 8.63 3.04 -5.93
N VAL A 201 9.43 3.63 -6.81
CA VAL A 201 10.88 3.71 -6.68
C VAL A 201 11.25 5.19 -6.80
N ASP A 202 11.94 5.73 -5.79
CA ASP A 202 12.33 7.14 -5.75
C ASP A 202 11.16 8.12 -6.02
N GLY A 203 9.99 7.80 -5.45
CA GLY A 203 8.77 8.61 -5.56
C GLY A 203 8.02 8.47 -6.90
N ARG A 204 8.54 7.69 -7.85
CA ARG A 204 7.93 7.44 -9.17
C ARG A 204 7.18 6.12 -9.16
N VAL A 205 5.97 6.11 -9.73
CA VAL A 205 5.18 4.89 -9.90
C VAL A 205 5.83 3.97 -10.93
N CYS A 206 5.98 2.68 -10.59
CA CYS A 206 6.59 1.66 -11.43
C CYS A 206 5.53 0.66 -11.91
N GLY A 207 5.40 0.50 -13.23
CA GLY A 207 4.54 -0.51 -13.85
C GLY A 207 3.04 -0.20 -13.81
N ASP A 208 2.67 1.03 -13.49
CA ASP A 208 1.29 1.50 -13.40
C ASP A 208 1.18 2.95 -13.88
N GLU A 209 0.01 3.58 -13.75
CA GLU A 209 -0.19 4.98 -14.15
C GLU A 209 0.65 5.94 -13.29
N PRO A 210 1.51 6.81 -13.87
CA PRO A 210 2.27 7.80 -13.10
C PRO A 210 1.41 8.72 -12.24
N ASP A 211 0.19 9.03 -12.68
CA ASP A 211 -0.74 9.94 -12.02
C ASP A 211 -1.65 9.28 -10.97
N LEU A 212 -1.40 8.04 -10.56
CA LEU A 212 -2.17 7.36 -9.48
C LEU A 212 -2.25 8.18 -8.19
N LYS A 213 -1.21 8.96 -7.87
CA LYS A 213 -1.18 9.83 -6.70
C LYS A 213 -2.21 10.96 -6.73
N LYS A 214 -2.72 11.32 -7.91
CA LYS A 214 -3.80 12.30 -8.10
C LYS A 214 -5.19 11.68 -7.95
N SER A 215 -5.30 10.36 -8.12
CA SER A 215 -6.58 9.65 -8.11
C SER A 215 -6.87 8.90 -6.81
N TYR A 216 -5.85 8.64 -5.98
CA TYR A 216 -5.96 7.89 -4.73
C TYR A 216 -5.24 8.58 -3.58
N GLY A 217 -5.86 8.59 -2.39
CA GLY A 217 -5.19 8.93 -1.15
C GLY A 217 -4.41 7.73 -0.62
N GLU A 218 -3.09 7.86 -0.44
CA GLU A 218 -2.25 6.84 0.17
C GLU A 218 -2.66 6.55 1.63
N ILE A 219 -3.01 5.30 1.92
CA ILE A 219 -3.33 4.84 3.28
C ILE A 219 -2.20 4.02 3.90
N TYR A 220 -1.40 3.34 3.07
CA TYR A 220 -0.32 2.49 3.56
C TYR A 220 0.86 2.49 2.60
N ARG A 221 2.06 2.45 3.17
CA ARG A 221 3.32 2.35 2.45
C ARG A 221 4.29 1.48 3.22
N THR A 222 5.00 0.60 2.51
CA THR A 222 6.10 -0.14 3.13
C THR A 222 7.34 0.75 3.31
N PRO A 223 8.13 0.55 4.38
CA PRO A 223 9.37 1.28 4.62
C PRO A 223 10.31 1.24 3.42
N ARG A 224 11.11 2.30 3.24
CA ARG A 224 12.15 2.35 2.21
C ARG A 224 13.36 1.53 2.67
N CYS A 225 13.93 0.75 1.76
CA CYS A 225 15.00 -0.22 2.06
C CYS A 225 16.28 0.43 2.62
N ASP A 226 16.64 1.61 2.13
CA ASP A 226 17.80 2.40 2.57
C ASP A 226 17.57 3.15 3.88
N ALA A 227 16.34 3.58 4.17
CA ALA A 227 15.99 4.25 5.41
C ALA A 227 16.09 3.32 6.64
N SER A 228 15.92 2.00 6.44
CA SER A 228 16.12 0.98 7.49
C SER A 228 17.60 0.66 7.73
N ALA A 229 18.48 1.05 6.80
CA ALA A 229 19.92 0.81 6.84
C ALA A 229 20.73 1.99 7.41
N ALA A 230 20.08 3.12 7.74
CA ALA A 230 20.73 4.16 8.51
C ALA A 230 21.00 3.62 9.93
N PRO A 231 22.26 3.44 10.36
CA PRO A 231 22.51 3.29 11.78
C PRO A 231 21.97 4.55 12.45
N PHE A 232 21.37 4.41 13.63
CA PHE A 232 21.17 5.53 14.55
C PHE A 232 22.55 6.14 14.84
N GLY A 233 22.98 7.05 13.98
CA GLY A 233 24.27 7.72 14.00
C GLY A 233 24.05 9.13 14.50
N LEU A 234 24.52 9.34 15.73
CA LEU A 234 24.74 10.60 16.44
C LEU A 234 24.49 11.88 15.62
N ALA A 235 23.50 12.65 16.08
CA ALA A 235 23.56 14.10 15.92
C ALA A 235 24.86 14.60 16.59
N ALA A 236 25.71 15.24 15.78
CA ALA A 236 26.73 16.16 16.24
C ALA A 236 26.18 17.59 16.10
#